data_AF-A0A7K3S0Q5-F1
#
_entry.id   AF-A0A7K3S0Q5-F1
#
_cell.length_a   1.000
_cell.length_b   1.000
_cell.length_c   1.000
_cell.angle_alpha   90.00
_cell.angle_beta   90.00
_cell.angle_gamma   90.00
#
_symmetry.space_group_name_H-M   'P 1'
#
loop_
_entity.id
_entity.type
_entity.pdbx_description
1 polymer ?
#
loop_
_entity_poly.entity_id
_entity_poly.type
_entity_poly.pdbx_seq_one_letter_code
_entity_poly.pdbx_strand_id
1 'polypeptide(L)' 'MKPIITASACASESAGPRPPVLLDVRWQLGGPNGRPDYEAGHLPGAVYVDLDAELAGPAG' A
#
# COMPACT_ATOMS: atom_id res chain seq x y z
N MET A 1 -11.16 0.44 15.73
CA MET A 1 -10.44 0.29 14.45
C MET A 1 -11.24 1.02 13.39
N LYS A 2 -10.64 1.93 12.62
CA LYS A 2 -11.32 2.65 11.52
C LYS A 2 -10.89 1.99 10.20
N PRO A 3 -11.78 1.25 9.51
CA PRO A 3 -11.40 0.54 8.28
C PRO A 3 -11.09 1.48 7.11
N ILE A 4 -11.59 2.71 7.16
CA ILE A 4 -11.36 3.75 6.16
C ILE A 4 -10.98 5.03 6.92
N ILE A 5 -9.95 5.71 6.43
CA ILE A 5 -9.49 7.01 6.92
C ILE A 5 -9.35 8.00 5.76
N THR A 6 -9.39 9.30 6.07
CA THR A 6 -9.10 10.32 5.07
C THR A 6 -7.59 10.42 4.81
N ALA A 7 -7.20 10.98 3.67
CA ALA A 7 -5.79 11.25 3.38
C ALA A 7 -5.12 12.16 4.43
N SER A 8 -5.84 13.18 4.93
CA SER A 8 -5.34 14.08 5.98
C SER A 8 -5.14 13.38 7.33
N ALA A 9 -6.02 12.44 7.68
CA ALA A 9 -5.86 11.61 8.87
C ALA A 9 -4.64 10.69 8.73
N CYS A 10 -4.49 10.03 7.58
CA CYS A 10 -3.32 9.19 7.27
C CYS A 10 -2.01 9.97 7.42
N ALA A 11 -1.93 11.17 6.83
CA ALA A 11 -0.75 12.03 6.93
C ALA A 11 -0.45 12.43 8.39
N SER A 12 -1.48 12.77 9.16
CA SER A 12 -1.34 13.15 10.57
C SER A 12 -0.85 11.99 11.44
N GLU A 13 -1.39 10.78 11.23
CA GLU A 13 -0.98 9.58 11.95
C GLU A 13 0.44 9.14 11.57
N SER A 14 0.83 9.28 10.30
CA SER A 14 2.17 8.96 9.81
C SER A 14 3.26 9.90 10.35
N ALA A 15 2.89 11.11 10.77
CA ALA A 15 3.80 12.04 11.46
C ALA A 15 3.78 11.87 12.99
N GLY A 16 2.95 10.97 13.51
CA GLY A 16 2.77 10.75 14.93
C GLY A 16 3.90 9.95 15.59
N PRO A 17 3.87 9.78 16.93
CA PRO A 17 4.90 9.06 17.68
C PRO A 17 4.92 7.54 17.41
N ARG A 18 3.87 7.01 16.76
CA ARG A 18 3.75 5.61 16.37
C ARG A 18 3.11 5.55 14.98
N PRO A 19 3.88 5.81 13.92
CA PRO A 19 3.35 5.80 12.56
C PRO A 19 2.92 4.39 12.17
N PRO A 20 1.83 4.24 11.38
CA PRO A 20 1.47 2.95 10.82
C PRO A 20 2.50 2.51 9.78
N VAL A 21 2.58 1.20 9.55
CA VAL A 21 3.26 0.67 8.36
C VAL A 21 2.30 0.85 7.18
N LEU A 22 2.72 1.62 6.18
CA LEU A 22 1.96 1.83 4.94
C LEU A 22 2.34 0.75 3.93
N LEU A 23 1.33 0.10 3.34
CA LEU A 23 1.52 -0.88 2.27
C LEU A 23 0.92 -0.33 0.98
N ASP A 24 1.72 -0.27 -0.08
CA ASP A 24 1.24 -0.03 -1.44
C ASP A 24 0.94 -1.38 -2.09
N VAL A 25 -0.35 -1.72 -2.11
CA VAL A 25 -0.92 -2.94 -2.70
C VAL A 25 -1.56 -2.66 -4.07
N ARG A 26 -1.06 -1.65 -4.81
CA ARG A 26 -1.60 -1.33 -6.13
C ARG A 26 -1.50 -2.54 -7.06
N TRP A 27 -2.58 -2.80 -7.78
CA TRP A 27 -2.70 -3.93 -8.69
C TRP A 27 -3.66 -3.59 -9.82
N GLN A 28 -3.42 -4.18 -10.99
CA GLN A 28 -4.27 -4.02 -12.17
C GLN A 28 -4.44 -5.36 -12.89
N LEU A 29 -5.69 -5.77 -13.12
CA LEU A 29 -6.00 -6.99 -13.85
C LEU A 29 -5.44 -6.94 -15.28
N GLY A 30 -4.58 -7.90 -15.63
CA GLY A 30 -3.94 -7.98 -16.94
C GLY A 30 -2.95 -6.84 -17.23
N GLY A 31 -2.62 -6.01 -16.24
CA GLY A 31 -1.65 -4.93 -16.34
C GLY A 31 -0.20 -5.37 -16.14
N PRO A 32 0.78 -4.47 -16.37
CA PRO A 32 2.15 -4.70 -15.96
C PRO A 32 2.25 -4.79 -14.43
N ASN A 33 3.36 -5.34 -13.92
CA ASN A 33 3.65 -5.34 -12.49
C ASN A 33 3.64 -3.89 -11.95
N GLY A 34 3.08 -3.66 -10.76
CA GLY A 34 2.90 -2.32 -10.19
C GLY A 34 4.17 -1.69 -9.59
N ARG A 35 5.28 -2.44 -9.51
CA ARG A 35 6.55 -1.99 -8.94
C ARG A 35 7.12 -0.72 -9.61
N PRO A 36 7.16 -0.59 -10.95
CA PRO A 36 7.66 0.62 -11.59
C PRO A 36 6.85 1.87 -11.22
N ASP A 37 5.52 1.74 -11.08
CA ASP A 37 4.68 2.87 -10.69
C ASP A 37 4.91 3.27 -9.23
N TYR A 38 5.13 2.29 -8.34
CA TYR A 38 5.56 2.54 -6.97
C TYR A 38 6.90 3.29 -6.96
N GLU A 39 7.89 2.84 -7.73
CA GLU A 39 9.20 3.49 -7.81
C GLU A 39 9.13 4.90 -8.40
N ALA A 40 8.21 5.14 -9.35
CA ALA A 40 7.94 6.47 -9.89
C ALA A 40 7.31 7.42 -8.87
N GLY A 41 6.50 6.90 -7.93
CA GLY A 41 5.93 7.69 -6.85
C GLY A 41 5.03 6.88 -5.91
N HIS A 42 5.33 6.98 -4.62
CA HIS A 42 4.57 6.36 -3.54
C HIS A 42 4.56 7.27 -2.30
N LEU A 43 3.72 6.94 -1.33
CA LEU A 43 3.68 7.66 -0.06
C LEU A 43 4.98 7.44 0.73
N PRO A 44 5.51 8.45 1.45
CA PRO A 44 6.74 8.30 2.22
C PRO A 44 6.67 7.12 3.21
N GLY A 45 7.69 6.25 3.15
CA GLY A 45 7.80 5.09 4.04
C GLY A 45 6.86 3.93 3.70
N ALA A 46 6.05 4.02 2.65
CA ALA A 46 5.26 2.89 2.17
C ALA A 46 6.17 1.76 1.67
N VAL A 47 5.71 0.53 1.80
CA VAL A 47 6.36 -0.67 1.27
C VAL A 47 5.49 -1.23 0.15
N TYR A 48 6.09 -1.47 -1.02
CA TYR A 48 5.41 -2.16 -2.11
C TYR A 48 5.13 -3.61 -1.75
N VAL A 49 3.92 -4.08 -2.01
CA VAL A 49 3.51 -5.47 -1.83
C VAL A 49 2.88 -5.96 -3.13
N ASP A 50 3.44 -7.05 -3.67
CA ASP A 50 2.83 -7.75 -4.79
C ASP A 50 1.63 -8.54 -4.29
N LEU A 51 0.42 -8.10 -4.66
CA LEU A 51 -0.84 -8.68 -4.21
C LEU A 51 -0.91 -10.19 -4.52
N ASP A 52 -0.56 -10.57 -5.74
CA ASP A 52 -0.71 -11.95 -6.21
C ASP A 52 0.36 -12.87 -5.60
N ALA A 53 1.58 -12.38 -5.41
CA ALA A 53 2.67 -13.19 -4.88
C ALA A 53 2.69 -13.29 -3.34
N GLU A 54 2.29 -12.23 -2.63
CA GLU A 54 2.50 -12.10 -1.17
C GLU A 54 1.21 -12.21 -0.35
N LEU A 55 0.05 -11.88 -0.94
CA LEU A 55 -1.22 -11.78 -0.20
C LEU A 55 -2.29 -12.76 -0.68
N ALA A 56 -2.16 -13.32 -1.88
CA ALA A 56 -3.11 -14.30 -2.39
C ALA A 56 -2.92 -15.68 -1.71
N GLY A 57 -4.04 -16.32 -1.38
CA GLY A 57 -4.05 -17.73 -0.99
C GLY A 57 -3.94 -18.66 -2.20
N PRO A 58 -3.93 -19.98 -1.99
CA PRO A 58 -4.06 -20.95 -3.07
C PRO A 58 -5.28 -20.67 -3.94
N ALA A 59 -5.18 -20.97 -5.23
CA ALA A 59 -6.34 -20.95 -6.11
C ALA A 59 -7.44 -21.86 -5.54
N GLY A 60 -8.67 -21.34 -5.51
CA GLY A 60 -9.86 -22.05 -5.05
C GLY A 60 -10.44 -23.02 -6.05
#